data_AF-A0A328RTK3-F1
#
_entry.id   AF-A0A328RTK3-F1
#
_cell.length_a   1.000
_cell.length_b   1.000
_cell.length_c   1.000
_cell.angle_alpha   90.00
_cell.angle_beta   90.00
_cell.angle_gamma   90.00
#
_symmetry.space_group_name_H-M   'P 1'
#
loop_
_entity.id
_entity.type
_entity.pdbx_description
1 polymer ?
#
loop_
_entity_poly.entity_id
_entity_poly.type
_entity_poly.pdbx_seq_one_letter_code
_entity_poly.pdbx_strand_id
1 'polypeptide(L)'
;MEDWFDTFSRQYFEHDYRYHYNYNHHRQLRPYNDIKAVEIDGNVLSGRISHGKYDFNRVTIGFREFTCDEKDKLRRIVDDNAVNTFKVVNKTLPEELFSAGIEILPRSLDDLEVECSYDNNRDNLIDSLSLLKEFNRRMEKNNFLIFLTRNITYPVKTLEDIFSPKFRANSEDATLTDLYDVNMTLLRNVEHPSKSFDFIYDDLFGLLNNEIESFPNKYNPHTTYMDYVTDTKTSIRSKRGKNEYFMERWDVSKPITFNVGDDYDITNSNQFKSGTELFTFLNEAGQVECEYLDERTLYLRQLLELTYSLVKHNSVMPEIFKTDTSYHIRWIPSFYSSNVINYCRKYYDNCPDDLVTFNNEALTKENQVVIMISLLMKGLIRYVIDKNNVRSFENIPNTTFKLFTGKKLKNENNKYQSTVENIQRQLSAFYLNELEYSYAMFIDDSLDIEIRIKEDGHYKSISEASVDQLKNMKKVYDLFTYYKIENKNKHY
;
A
#
# COMPACT_ATOMS: atom_id res chain seq x y z
N MET A 1 24.49 -4.82 -0.27
CA MET A 1 25.08 -4.23 -1.49
C MET A 1 26.33 -3.40 -1.20
N GLU A 2 26.40 -2.66 -0.09
CA GLU A 2 27.58 -1.84 0.28
C GLU A 2 28.94 -2.57 0.17
N ASP A 3 28.99 -3.89 0.38
CA ASP A 3 30.24 -4.67 0.34
C ASP A 3 30.53 -5.34 -1.02
N TRP A 4 29.61 -5.26 -1.99
CA TRP A 4 29.77 -5.94 -3.28
C TRP A 4 30.91 -5.34 -4.09
N PHE A 5 30.90 -4.03 -4.33
CA PHE A 5 31.93 -3.38 -5.14
C PHE A 5 33.33 -3.49 -4.50
N ASP A 6 33.40 -3.44 -3.17
CA ASP A 6 34.65 -3.61 -2.44
C ASP A 6 35.20 -5.02 -2.59
N THR A 7 34.34 -6.04 -2.47
CA THR A 7 34.74 -7.44 -2.71
C THR A 7 35.13 -7.68 -4.17
N PHE A 8 34.33 -7.15 -5.12
CA PHE A 8 34.55 -7.26 -6.56
C PHE A 8 35.87 -6.62 -6.98
N SER A 9 36.11 -5.38 -6.55
CA SER A 9 37.31 -4.61 -6.94
C SER A 9 38.59 -5.15 -6.31
N ARG A 10 38.55 -5.68 -5.07
CA ARG A 10 39.72 -6.27 -4.39
C ARG A 10 40.37 -7.39 -5.19
N GLN A 11 39.57 -8.25 -5.83
CA GLN A 11 40.08 -9.36 -6.65
C GLN A 11 41.07 -8.89 -7.73
N TYR A 12 40.91 -7.67 -8.25
CA TYR A 12 41.74 -7.13 -9.33
C TYR A 12 42.95 -6.34 -8.84
N PHE A 13 42.93 -5.83 -7.61
CA PHE A 13 44.07 -5.13 -7.02
C PHE A 13 44.99 -6.03 -6.18
N GLU A 14 44.49 -7.18 -5.70
CA GLU A 14 45.27 -8.13 -4.88
C GLU A 14 46.19 -9.05 -5.71
N HIS A 15 45.89 -9.29 -6.99
CA HIS A 15 46.67 -10.17 -7.86
C HIS A 15 47.82 -9.47 -8.61
N ASP A 16 47.89 -8.14 -8.60
CA ASP A 16 49.02 -7.40 -9.18
C ASP A 16 50.02 -7.02 -8.06
N TYR A 17 51.17 -7.72 -8.03
CA TYR A 17 52.24 -7.60 -7.03
C TYR A 17 52.73 -6.16 -6.78
N ARG A 18 52.51 -5.22 -7.70
CA ARG A 18 52.88 -3.81 -7.53
C ARG A 18 51.96 -3.06 -6.55
N TYR A 19 50.82 -3.62 -6.19
CA TYR A 19 49.77 -2.97 -5.42
C TYR A 19 49.61 -3.47 -3.99
N HIS A 20 50.37 -4.51 -3.61
CA HIS A 20 50.36 -5.09 -2.26
C HIS A 20 50.69 -4.10 -1.12
N TYR A 21 51.29 -2.94 -1.42
CA TYR A 21 51.79 -2.01 -0.39
C TYR A 21 50.96 -0.73 -0.18
N ASN A 22 49.84 -0.53 -0.89
CA ASN A 22 48.97 0.64 -0.66
C ASN A 22 47.50 0.22 -0.45
N TYR A 23 47.13 0.10 0.84
CA TYR A 23 45.89 -0.49 1.37
C TYR A 23 44.58 0.30 1.11
N ASN A 24 44.56 1.23 0.15
CA ASN A 24 43.36 2.01 -0.17
C ASN A 24 43.16 2.11 -1.69
N HIS A 25 42.61 1.04 -2.26
CA HIS A 25 42.38 0.88 -3.70
C HIS A 25 41.50 1.99 -4.29
N HIS A 26 40.64 2.62 -3.48
CA HIS A 26 39.84 3.77 -3.91
C HIS A 26 40.66 5.00 -4.32
N ARG A 27 41.92 5.14 -3.85
CA ARG A 27 42.81 6.23 -4.27
C ARG A 27 43.35 6.05 -5.69
N GLN A 28 43.24 4.84 -6.25
CA GLN A 28 43.71 4.51 -7.58
C GLN A 28 42.60 4.62 -8.63
N LEU A 29 41.35 4.52 -8.20
CA LEU A 29 40.19 4.80 -9.03
C LEU A 29 40.10 6.29 -9.34
N ARG A 30 39.53 6.61 -10.50
CA ARG A 30 39.30 7.99 -10.91
C ARG A 30 38.35 8.67 -9.92
N PRO A 31 38.63 9.93 -9.53
CA PRO A 31 37.66 10.77 -8.83
C PRO A 31 36.33 10.84 -9.58
N TYR A 32 35.21 10.92 -8.86
CA TYR A 32 33.89 11.09 -9.48
C TYR A 32 33.80 12.31 -10.40
N ASN A 33 34.54 13.38 -10.10
CA ASN A 33 34.60 14.58 -10.93
C ASN A 33 35.20 14.34 -12.33
N ASP A 34 35.92 13.24 -12.50
CA ASP A 34 36.52 12.85 -13.78
C ASP A 34 35.54 12.03 -14.63
N ILE A 35 34.48 11.47 -14.03
CA ILE A 35 33.40 10.79 -14.74
C ILE A 35 32.39 11.86 -15.20
N LYS A 36 32.49 12.27 -16.46
CA LYS A 36 31.72 13.41 -17.02
C LYS A 36 30.30 13.04 -17.42
N ALA A 37 30.09 11.80 -17.84
CA ALA A 37 28.79 11.30 -18.25
C ALA A 37 28.71 9.81 -17.92
N VAL A 38 27.51 9.37 -17.53
CA VAL A 38 27.16 7.96 -17.34
C VAL A 38 25.75 7.77 -17.88
N GLU A 39 25.63 6.89 -18.85
CA GLU A 39 24.40 6.49 -19.52
C GLU A 39 24.21 4.98 -19.32
N ILE A 40 22.97 4.56 -19.16
CA ILE A 40 22.58 3.15 -19.07
C ILE A 40 21.56 2.95 -20.18
N ASP A 41 21.85 2.04 -21.11
CA ASP A 41 21.01 1.70 -22.26
C ASP A 41 20.98 0.18 -22.40
N GLY A 42 19.80 -0.42 -22.19
CA GLY A 42 19.65 -1.87 -22.06
C GLY A 42 20.59 -2.46 -21.00
N ASN A 43 21.34 -3.51 -21.37
CA ASN A 43 22.34 -4.16 -20.53
C ASN A 43 23.72 -3.48 -20.59
N VAL A 44 23.81 -2.26 -21.13
CA VAL A 44 25.09 -1.59 -21.39
C VAL A 44 25.21 -0.30 -20.55
N LEU A 45 26.24 -0.26 -19.71
CA LEU A 45 26.66 0.92 -18.96
C LEU A 45 27.77 1.64 -19.73
N SER A 46 27.50 2.85 -20.19
CA SER A 46 28.46 3.68 -20.90
C SER A 46 28.89 4.88 -20.06
N GLY A 47 30.17 5.21 -20.09
CA GLY A 47 30.76 6.33 -19.37
C GLY A 47 31.76 7.12 -20.20
N ARG A 48 31.90 8.41 -19.90
CA ARG A 48 32.99 9.26 -20.42
C ARG A 48 33.87 9.72 -19.26
N ILE A 49 35.13 9.31 -19.28
CA ILE A 49 36.07 9.53 -18.18
C ILE A 49 37.22 10.40 -18.66
N SER A 50 37.47 11.51 -17.95
CA SER A 50 38.44 12.54 -18.31
C SER A 50 39.86 12.14 -17.92
N HIS A 51 40.80 12.30 -18.86
CA HIS A 51 42.23 12.09 -18.67
C HIS A 51 42.96 13.42 -18.90
N GLY A 52 43.03 14.26 -17.86
CA GLY A 52 43.61 15.60 -18.00
C GLY A 52 42.71 16.57 -18.77
N LYS A 53 43.32 17.56 -19.45
CA LYS A 53 42.60 18.77 -19.90
C LYS A 53 41.76 18.56 -21.17
N TYR A 54 42.07 17.57 -22.02
CA TYR A 54 41.43 17.41 -23.34
C TYR A 54 41.14 15.98 -23.79
N ASP A 55 41.56 14.94 -23.07
CA ASP A 55 41.31 13.55 -23.47
C ASP A 55 40.17 12.92 -22.66
N PHE A 56 39.33 12.13 -23.34
CA PHE A 56 38.27 11.34 -22.73
C PHE A 56 38.40 9.89 -23.16
N ASN A 57 38.37 8.98 -22.20
CA ASN A 57 38.16 7.57 -22.46
C ASN A 57 36.65 7.29 -22.42
N ARG A 58 36.12 6.75 -23.51
CA ARG A 58 34.79 6.14 -23.53
C ARG A 58 34.94 4.71 -23.05
N VAL A 59 34.23 4.40 -21.97
CA VAL A 59 34.14 3.05 -21.41
C VAL A 59 32.72 2.55 -21.59
N THR A 60 32.60 1.30 -22.01
CA THR A 60 31.34 0.60 -22.17
C THR A 60 31.46 -0.74 -21.45
N ILE A 61 30.48 -1.05 -20.62
CA ILE A 61 30.42 -2.27 -19.81
C ILE A 61 29.08 -2.94 -20.11
N GLY A 62 29.11 -4.05 -20.84
CA GLY A 62 27.98 -4.93 -21.06
C GLY A 62 27.82 -5.90 -19.88
N PHE A 63 26.61 -5.97 -19.32
CA PHE A 63 26.24 -6.97 -18.34
C PHE A 63 25.65 -8.19 -19.04
N ARG A 64 25.98 -9.39 -18.55
CA ARG A 64 25.33 -10.63 -18.99
C ARG A 64 23.83 -10.53 -18.77
N GLU A 65 23.05 -10.79 -19.81
CA GLU A 65 21.60 -10.87 -19.71
C GLU A 65 21.17 -12.09 -18.87
N PHE A 66 19.99 -11.98 -18.26
CA PHE A 66 19.37 -13.12 -17.58
C PHE A 66 19.00 -14.19 -18.61
N THR A 67 19.34 -15.45 -18.31
CA THR A 67 18.87 -16.60 -19.09
C THR A 67 17.34 -16.75 -18.97
N CYS A 68 16.69 -17.45 -19.91
CA CYS A 68 15.25 -17.72 -19.83
C CYS A 68 14.85 -18.39 -18.50
N ASP A 69 15.66 -19.34 -18.01
CA ASP A 69 15.43 -20.01 -16.74
C ASP A 69 15.55 -19.07 -15.53
N GLU A 70 16.50 -18.12 -15.57
CA GLU A 70 16.65 -17.09 -14.53
C GLU A 70 15.50 -16.08 -14.58
N LYS A 71 15.07 -15.66 -15.77
CA LYS A 71 13.90 -14.79 -15.98
C LYS A 71 12.63 -15.45 -15.42
N ASP A 72 12.42 -16.74 -15.69
CA ASP A 72 11.27 -17.50 -15.18
C ASP A 72 11.33 -17.68 -13.65
N LYS A 73 12.51 -17.90 -13.08
CA LYS A 73 12.68 -17.97 -11.62
C LYS A 73 12.44 -16.62 -10.95
N LEU A 74 13.02 -15.54 -11.48
CA LEU A 74 12.78 -14.16 -11.03
C LEU A 74 11.27 -13.88 -10.99
N ARG A 75 10.60 -14.21 -12.09
CA ARG A 75 9.16 -14.06 -12.22
C ARG A 75 8.38 -14.83 -11.18
N ARG A 76 8.66 -16.12 -10.97
CA ARG A 76 7.96 -16.92 -9.93
C ARG A 76 8.17 -16.34 -8.54
N ILE A 77 9.39 -15.93 -8.20
CA ILE A 77 9.70 -15.37 -6.87
C ILE A 77 8.91 -14.07 -6.61
N VAL A 78 8.68 -13.28 -7.66
CA VAL A 78 7.93 -12.03 -7.59
C VAL A 78 6.41 -12.28 -7.63
N ASP A 79 5.94 -13.05 -8.59
CA ASP A 79 4.51 -13.30 -8.87
C ASP A 79 3.85 -14.19 -7.79
N ASP A 80 4.58 -15.14 -7.21
CA ASP A 80 4.02 -16.12 -6.25
C ASP A 80 3.93 -15.55 -4.82
N ASN A 81 4.49 -14.36 -4.57
CA ASN A 81 4.48 -13.73 -3.25
C ASN A 81 4.15 -12.23 -3.36
N ALA A 82 2.99 -11.84 -2.84
CA ALA A 82 2.53 -10.45 -2.82
C ALA A 82 3.53 -9.50 -2.14
N VAL A 83 4.28 -9.97 -1.14
CA VAL A 83 5.36 -9.20 -0.49
C VAL A 83 6.51 -8.94 -1.45
N ASN A 84 6.85 -9.88 -2.33
CA ASN A 84 7.95 -9.74 -3.28
C ASN A 84 7.55 -8.87 -4.47
N THR A 85 6.32 -9.02 -4.97
CA THR A 85 5.71 -8.06 -5.89
C THR A 85 5.76 -6.65 -5.29
N PHE A 86 5.41 -6.50 -4.01
CA PHE A 86 5.44 -5.22 -3.32
C PHE A 86 6.86 -4.64 -3.18
N LYS A 87 7.83 -5.46 -2.75
CA LYS A 87 9.25 -5.08 -2.70
C LYS A 87 9.70 -4.56 -4.06
N VAL A 88 9.39 -5.29 -5.14
CA VAL A 88 9.72 -4.92 -6.52
C VAL A 88 9.09 -3.59 -6.94
N VAL A 89 7.81 -3.40 -6.66
CA VAL A 89 7.10 -2.13 -6.93
C VAL A 89 7.71 -0.96 -6.14
N ASN A 90 8.23 -1.20 -4.95
CA ASN A 90 8.86 -0.19 -4.08
C ASN A 90 10.38 -0.14 -4.20
N LYS A 91 10.91 -0.61 -5.33
CA LYS A 91 12.34 -0.58 -5.62
C LYS A 91 13.23 -1.24 -4.56
N THR A 92 12.71 -2.26 -3.89
CA THR A 92 13.42 -3.12 -2.93
C THR A 92 13.57 -4.52 -3.52
N LEU A 93 14.77 -5.09 -3.49
CA LEU A 93 14.99 -6.44 -4.04
C LEU A 93 14.48 -7.48 -3.03
N PRO A 94 13.65 -8.45 -3.44
CA PRO A 94 13.33 -9.60 -2.60
C PRO A 94 14.60 -10.38 -2.22
N GLU A 95 14.69 -10.79 -0.95
CA GLU A 95 15.85 -11.52 -0.44
C GLU A 95 15.93 -12.94 -1.03
N GLU A 96 14.75 -13.47 -1.37
CA GLU A 96 14.51 -14.75 -1.99
C GLU A 96 15.20 -14.86 -3.36
N LEU A 97 15.46 -13.74 -4.03
CA LEU A 97 16.22 -13.74 -5.29
C LEU A 97 17.66 -14.21 -5.09
N PHE A 98 18.31 -13.82 -3.99
CA PHE A 98 19.67 -14.24 -3.69
C PHE A 98 19.75 -15.72 -3.34
N SER A 99 18.72 -16.24 -2.65
CA SER A 99 18.61 -17.65 -2.28
C SER A 99 18.29 -18.58 -3.45
N ALA A 100 17.70 -18.04 -4.52
CA ALA A 100 17.34 -18.81 -5.72
C ALA A 100 18.53 -19.09 -6.65
N GLY A 101 19.75 -18.65 -6.28
CA GLY A 101 20.96 -18.82 -7.07
C GLY A 101 20.99 -17.96 -8.33
N ILE A 102 20.17 -16.92 -8.40
CA ILE A 102 20.15 -15.98 -9.52
C ILE A 102 21.24 -14.94 -9.26
N GLU A 103 22.21 -14.86 -10.15
CA GLU A 103 23.32 -13.92 -10.04
C GLU A 103 22.87 -12.55 -10.53
N ILE A 104 22.33 -11.74 -9.61
CA ILE A 104 21.85 -10.38 -9.91
C ILE A 104 23.02 -9.43 -10.17
N LEU A 105 24.15 -9.62 -9.47
CA LEU A 105 25.35 -8.80 -9.61
C LEU A 105 26.50 -9.67 -10.14
N PRO A 106 27.37 -9.12 -11.02
CA PRO A 106 28.50 -9.87 -11.54
C PRO A 106 29.49 -10.17 -10.40
N ARG A 107 30.15 -11.33 -10.48
CA ARG A 107 31.11 -11.77 -9.47
C ARG A 107 32.54 -11.38 -9.83
N SER A 108 32.79 -11.21 -11.11
CA SER A 108 34.08 -10.90 -11.71
C SER A 108 33.91 -10.01 -12.96
N LEU A 109 34.99 -9.37 -13.41
CA LEU A 109 35.09 -8.72 -14.71
C LEU A 109 34.93 -9.70 -15.88
N ASP A 110 35.16 -11.00 -15.68
CA ASP A 110 34.93 -12.01 -16.72
C ASP A 110 33.43 -12.19 -17.02
N ASP A 111 32.56 -11.76 -16.10
CA ASP A 111 31.12 -11.70 -16.27
C ASP A 111 30.67 -10.42 -17.02
N LEU A 112 31.61 -9.57 -17.45
CA LEU A 112 31.36 -8.27 -18.07
C LEU A 112 32.04 -8.17 -19.44
N GLU A 113 31.32 -7.61 -20.40
CA GLU A 113 31.88 -7.25 -21.70
C GLU A 113 32.39 -5.81 -21.64
N VAL A 114 33.70 -5.64 -21.44
CA VAL A 114 34.32 -4.32 -21.26
C VAL A 114 34.99 -3.85 -22.54
N GLU A 115 34.53 -2.72 -23.06
CA GLU A 115 35.15 -2.01 -24.19
C GLU A 115 35.63 -0.63 -23.76
N CYS A 116 36.83 -0.26 -24.21
CA CYS A 116 37.41 1.05 -23.95
C CYS A 116 37.98 1.65 -25.23
N SER A 117 37.85 2.96 -25.41
CA SER A 117 38.35 3.68 -26.59
C SER A 117 39.87 3.88 -26.62
N TYR A 118 40.56 3.54 -25.53
CA TYR A 118 41.99 3.82 -25.33
C TYR A 118 42.82 2.52 -25.31
N ASP A 119 44.01 2.52 -25.92
CA ASP A 119 44.87 1.34 -26.04
C ASP A 119 45.86 1.21 -24.87
N ASN A 120 45.36 1.32 -23.64
CA ASN A 120 46.14 1.09 -22.44
C ASN A 120 45.35 0.24 -21.44
N ASN A 121 45.69 -1.04 -21.36
CA ASN A 121 45.02 -2.03 -20.51
C ASN A 121 44.91 -1.60 -19.05
N ARG A 122 45.92 -0.90 -18.51
CA ARG A 122 45.92 -0.46 -17.11
C ARG A 122 44.92 0.65 -16.87
N ASP A 123 44.93 1.67 -17.73
CA ASP A 123 44.01 2.80 -17.62
C ASP A 123 42.57 2.34 -17.88
N ASN A 124 42.36 1.41 -18.81
CA ASN A 124 41.06 0.81 -19.09
C ASN A 124 40.48 0.08 -17.88
N LEU A 125 41.30 -0.71 -17.17
CA LEU A 125 40.88 -1.38 -15.94
C LEU A 125 40.46 -0.37 -14.86
N ILE A 126 41.28 0.66 -14.64
CA ILE A 126 40.99 1.72 -13.66
C ILE A 126 39.70 2.46 -14.01
N ASP A 127 39.51 2.82 -15.28
CA ASP A 127 38.35 3.56 -15.74
C ASP A 127 37.07 2.71 -15.66
N SER A 128 37.15 1.41 -16.00
CA SER A 128 36.04 0.46 -15.89
C SER A 128 35.60 0.26 -14.45
N LEU A 129 36.55 0.04 -13.54
CA LEU A 129 36.25 -0.05 -12.11
C LEU A 129 35.72 1.28 -11.55
N SER A 130 36.17 2.43 -12.08
CA SER A 130 35.65 3.74 -11.68
C SER A 130 34.21 3.95 -12.14
N LEU A 131 33.88 3.49 -13.35
CA LEU A 131 32.51 3.51 -13.87
C LEU A 131 31.59 2.57 -13.07
N LEU A 132 32.05 1.36 -12.75
CA LEU A 132 31.33 0.43 -11.86
C LEU A 132 31.14 0.98 -10.44
N LYS A 133 32.11 1.71 -9.91
CA LYS A 133 31.99 2.39 -8.61
C LYS A 133 30.87 3.43 -8.63
N GLU A 134 30.83 4.24 -9.68
CA GLU A 134 29.75 5.23 -9.87
C GLU A 134 28.40 4.54 -10.07
N PHE A 135 28.36 3.44 -10.81
CA PHE A 135 27.15 2.62 -10.92
C PHE A 135 26.70 2.04 -9.57
N ASN A 136 27.62 1.50 -8.75
CA ASN A 136 27.32 1.03 -7.41
C ASN A 136 26.75 2.13 -6.51
N ARG A 137 27.37 3.32 -6.52
CA ARG A 137 26.87 4.49 -5.78
C ARG A 137 25.47 4.91 -6.24
N ARG A 138 25.18 4.75 -7.54
CA ARG A 138 23.83 4.95 -8.03
C ARG A 138 22.93 3.84 -7.48
N MET A 139 23.31 2.56 -7.60
CA MET A 139 22.52 1.41 -7.10
C MET A 139 22.18 1.55 -5.61
N GLU A 140 23.12 1.98 -4.77
CA GLU A 140 22.87 2.29 -3.35
C GLU A 140 21.72 3.29 -3.13
N LYS A 141 21.47 4.18 -4.08
CA LYS A 141 20.35 5.14 -4.06
C LYS A 141 19.07 4.61 -4.70
N ASN A 142 19.20 3.60 -5.56
CA ASN A 142 18.08 2.96 -6.25
C ASN A 142 18.52 1.55 -6.65
N ASN A 143 18.21 0.55 -5.82
CA ASN A 143 18.63 -0.83 -6.06
C ASN A 143 18.01 -1.43 -7.35
N PHE A 144 16.99 -0.76 -7.89
CA PHE A 144 16.38 -1.05 -9.18
C PHE A 144 17.10 -0.33 -10.32
N LEU A 145 18.28 0.24 -10.08
CA LEU A 145 19.20 0.62 -11.16
C LEU A 145 19.66 -0.55 -12.01
N ILE A 146 19.52 -1.75 -11.46
CA ILE A 146 19.65 -2.99 -12.19
C ILE A 146 18.41 -3.33 -13.05
N PHE A 147 17.34 -2.51 -12.96
CA PHE A 147 16.00 -2.70 -13.56
C PHE A 147 15.27 -1.37 -13.98
N LEU A 148 15.98 -0.26 -14.25
CA LEU A 148 15.54 1.17 -14.28
C LEU A 148 14.29 1.54 -15.10
N THR A 149 13.49 2.61 -14.89
CA THR A 149 13.44 3.83 -14.03
C THR A 149 12.04 4.45 -14.23
N ARG A 150 11.17 4.64 -13.21
CA ARG A 150 10.14 5.72 -13.24
C ARG A 150 9.79 6.20 -11.82
N ASN A 151 9.97 7.50 -11.56
CA ASN A 151 9.57 8.15 -10.30
C ASN A 151 8.05 8.33 -10.27
N ILE A 152 7.38 7.50 -9.47
CA ILE A 152 5.92 7.42 -9.35
C ILE A 152 5.44 8.28 -8.18
N THR A 153 4.42 9.09 -8.43
CA THR A 153 3.57 9.65 -7.40
C THR A 153 2.18 9.02 -7.51
N TYR A 154 1.73 8.35 -6.46
CA TYR A 154 0.41 7.71 -6.40
C TYR A 154 -0.68 8.80 -6.30
N PRO A 155 -1.61 8.91 -7.27
CA PRO A 155 -2.71 9.84 -7.14
C PRO A 155 -3.61 9.41 -5.98
N VAL A 156 -3.99 10.38 -5.15
CA VAL A 156 -4.95 10.18 -4.07
C VAL A 156 -6.32 9.91 -4.70
N LYS A 157 -6.98 8.81 -4.30
CA LYS A 157 -8.31 8.44 -4.78
C LYS A 157 -9.32 9.56 -4.59
N THR A 158 -10.27 9.66 -5.50
CA THR A 158 -11.44 10.53 -5.38
C THR A 158 -12.60 9.78 -4.71
N LEU A 159 -13.67 10.51 -4.41
CA LEU A 159 -14.89 9.91 -3.88
C LEU A 159 -15.53 8.90 -4.87
N GLU A 160 -15.44 9.16 -6.17
CA GLU A 160 -15.94 8.26 -7.21
C GLU A 160 -15.13 6.94 -7.24
N ASP A 161 -13.81 7.02 -7.08
CA ASP A 161 -12.93 5.84 -7.06
C ASP A 161 -13.31 4.88 -5.92
N ILE A 162 -13.69 5.42 -4.76
CA ILE A 162 -13.99 4.61 -3.58
C ILE A 162 -15.40 3.98 -3.60
N PHE A 163 -16.28 4.42 -4.50
CA PHE A 163 -17.60 3.83 -4.76
C PHE A 163 -17.62 2.88 -5.95
N SER A 164 -16.49 2.71 -6.64
CA SER A 164 -16.35 1.70 -7.70
C SER A 164 -15.22 0.73 -7.40
N PRO A 165 -15.24 0.05 -6.23
CA PRO A 165 -14.25 -0.96 -5.91
C PRO A 165 -14.29 -2.08 -6.93
N LYS A 166 -13.10 -2.48 -7.36
CA LYS A 166 -12.88 -3.50 -8.39
C LYS A 166 -12.06 -4.62 -7.79
N PHE A 167 -12.68 -5.40 -6.89
CA PHE A 167 -12.01 -6.53 -6.24
C PHE A 167 -12.40 -7.85 -6.89
N ARG A 168 -11.41 -8.70 -7.16
CA ARG A 168 -11.65 -10.05 -7.66
C ARG A 168 -11.31 -11.04 -6.56
N ALA A 169 -12.27 -11.91 -6.22
CA ALA A 169 -11.95 -13.08 -5.43
C ALA A 169 -11.53 -14.21 -6.37
N ASN A 170 -10.42 -14.86 -6.03
CA ASN A 170 -9.84 -15.93 -6.85
C ASN A 170 -9.93 -17.30 -6.18
N SER A 171 -10.50 -17.40 -4.98
CA SER A 171 -10.64 -18.66 -4.22
C SER A 171 -12.09 -18.88 -3.80
N GLU A 172 -12.43 -20.11 -3.43
CA GLU A 172 -13.71 -20.45 -2.76
C GLU A 172 -13.56 -20.49 -1.22
N ASP A 173 -12.34 -20.46 -0.70
CA ASP A 173 -12.09 -20.44 0.75
C ASP A 173 -12.56 -19.10 1.34
N ALA A 174 -13.40 -19.21 2.36
CA ALA A 174 -14.01 -18.10 3.06
C ALA A 174 -13.71 -18.17 4.56
N THR A 175 -12.54 -18.70 4.95
CA THR A 175 -12.00 -18.58 6.30
C THR A 175 -11.27 -17.26 6.46
N LEU A 176 -11.53 -16.54 7.56
CA LEU A 176 -10.88 -15.27 7.81
C LEU A 176 -9.44 -15.50 8.28
N THR A 177 -8.47 -14.93 7.57
CA THR A 177 -7.03 -15.09 7.87
C THR A 177 -6.55 -13.92 8.72
N ASP A 178 -5.73 -14.18 9.75
CA ASP A 178 -5.05 -13.08 10.46
C ASP A 178 -3.97 -12.48 9.55
N LEU A 179 -4.08 -11.17 9.29
CA LEU A 179 -3.19 -10.45 8.39
C LEU A 179 -2.18 -9.56 9.12
N TYR A 180 -2.00 -9.70 10.45
CA TYR A 180 -1.05 -8.87 11.21
C TYR A 180 0.36 -8.87 10.60
N ASP A 181 0.97 -10.05 10.45
CA ASP A 181 2.33 -10.18 9.94
C ASP A 181 2.46 -9.68 8.50
N VAL A 182 1.44 -9.94 7.68
CA VAL A 182 1.37 -9.46 6.29
C VAL A 182 1.33 -7.93 6.26
N ASN A 183 0.43 -7.32 7.04
CA ASN A 183 0.28 -5.88 7.14
C ASN A 183 1.57 -5.19 7.63
N MET A 184 2.19 -5.74 8.68
CA MET A 184 3.43 -5.20 9.22
C MET A 184 4.57 -5.32 8.21
N THR A 185 4.62 -6.43 7.48
CA THR A 185 5.60 -6.64 6.41
C THR A 185 5.38 -5.66 5.26
N LEU A 186 4.14 -5.39 4.86
CA LEU A 186 3.78 -4.41 3.83
C LEU A 186 4.18 -2.99 4.25
N LEU A 187 3.88 -2.58 5.49
CA LEU A 187 4.27 -1.25 6.00
C LEU A 187 5.79 -1.06 6.09
N ARG A 188 6.54 -2.11 6.48
CA ARG A 188 7.99 -2.04 6.68
C ARG A 188 8.80 -2.07 5.38
N ASN A 189 8.24 -2.60 4.29
CA ASN A 189 8.93 -2.76 3.00
C ASN A 189 8.69 -1.59 2.01
N VAL A 190 8.06 -0.48 2.43
CA VAL A 190 7.94 0.73 1.60
C VAL A 190 9.32 1.40 1.46
N GLU A 191 9.65 2.01 0.31
CA GLU A 191 10.94 2.68 -0.01
C GLU A 191 11.44 3.64 1.10
N HIS A 192 10.51 4.22 1.89
CA HIS A 192 10.80 5.01 3.08
C HIS A 192 9.85 4.64 4.24
N PRO A 193 10.17 3.56 4.99
CA PRO A 193 9.32 3.12 6.07
C PRO A 193 9.46 4.13 7.21
N SER A 194 8.40 4.88 7.49
CA SER A 194 8.36 5.64 8.73
C SER A 194 7.99 4.67 9.85
N LYS A 195 8.83 4.56 10.88
CA LYS A 195 8.49 3.87 12.13
C LYS A 195 7.15 4.35 12.73
N SER A 196 6.67 5.51 12.32
CA SER A 196 5.40 6.11 12.72
C SER A 196 4.14 5.45 12.15
N PHE A 197 4.23 4.35 11.39
CA PHE A 197 3.04 3.60 10.91
C PHE A 197 2.82 2.27 11.62
N ASP A 198 3.83 1.72 12.29
CA ASP A 198 3.70 0.53 13.15
C ASP A 198 2.62 0.73 14.23
N PHE A 199 2.41 1.98 14.68
CA PHE A 199 1.33 2.36 15.61
C PHE A 199 -0.07 1.88 15.18
N ILE A 200 -0.30 1.74 13.87
CA ILE A 200 -1.62 1.37 13.35
C ILE A 200 -2.00 0.04 13.97
N TYR A 201 -1.12 -0.94 13.85
CA TYR A 201 -1.42 -2.30 14.28
C TYR A 201 -1.01 -2.52 15.74
N ASP A 202 0.07 -1.89 16.21
CA ASP A 202 0.55 -2.07 17.58
C ASP A 202 -0.30 -1.29 18.60
N ASP A 203 -0.53 0.01 18.37
CA ASP A 203 -1.21 0.88 19.33
C ASP A 203 -2.72 0.95 19.07
N LEU A 204 -3.12 1.33 17.85
CA LEU A 204 -4.53 1.55 17.54
C LEU A 204 -5.29 0.22 17.57
N PHE A 205 -4.85 -0.82 16.87
CA PHE A 205 -5.56 -2.11 16.86
C PHE A 205 -5.46 -2.85 18.19
N GLY A 206 -4.36 -2.67 18.94
CA GLY A 206 -4.30 -3.09 20.34
C GLY A 206 -5.43 -2.47 21.18
N LEU A 207 -5.66 -1.16 21.06
CA LEU A 207 -6.77 -0.48 21.72
C LEU A 207 -8.15 -0.96 21.23
N LEU A 208 -8.32 -1.17 19.93
CA LEU A 208 -9.59 -1.65 19.37
C LEU A 208 -9.91 -3.06 19.86
N ASN A 209 -8.94 -3.99 19.81
CA ASN A 209 -9.11 -5.36 20.27
C ASN A 209 -9.44 -5.42 21.76
N ASN A 210 -8.73 -4.66 22.59
CA ASN A 210 -9.03 -4.56 24.02
C ASN A 210 -10.47 -4.09 24.29
N GLU A 211 -10.96 -3.10 23.53
CA GLU A 211 -12.34 -2.65 23.69
C GLU A 211 -13.34 -3.71 23.18
N ILE A 212 -13.11 -4.34 22.04
CA ILE A 212 -14.00 -5.39 21.51
C ILE A 212 -14.10 -6.58 22.47
N GLU A 213 -12.97 -7.05 23.02
CA GLU A 213 -12.93 -8.15 23.99
C GLU A 213 -13.60 -7.80 25.32
N SER A 214 -13.66 -6.52 25.64
CA SER A 214 -14.35 -6.05 26.84
C SER A 214 -15.87 -6.10 26.71
N PHE A 215 -16.47 -6.10 25.49
CA PHE A 215 -17.93 -6.08 25.34
C PHE A 215 -18.62 -7.30 25.95
N PRO A 216 -18.22 -8.56 25.66
CA PRO A 216 -18.84 -9.73 26.30
C PRO A 216 -18.72 -9.71 27.83
N ASN A 217 -17.59 -9.21 28.34
CA ASN A 217 -17.26 -9.19 29.77
C ASN A 217 -17.83 -7.99 30.54
N LYS A 218 -18.18 -6.90 29.84
CA LYS A 218 -18.82 -5.71 30.43
C LYS A 218 -20.28 -5.96 30.81
N TYR A 219 -20.91 -6.98 30.22
CA TYR A 219 -22.31 -7.32 30.42
C TYR A 219 -22.47 -8.64 31.16
N ASN A 220 -23.08 -8.58 32.35
CA ASN A 220 -23.95 -9.68 32.73
C ASN A 220 -25.31 -9.40 32.07
N PRO A 221 -25.66 -10.11 30.97
CA PRO A 221 -26.88 -9.83 30.21
C PRO A 221 -28.15 -9.98 31.07
N HIS A 222 -28.05 -10.57 32.27
CA HIS A 222 -29.17 -10.77 33.17
C HIS A 222 -29.42 -9.63 34.17
N THR A 223 -28.50 -8.68 34.39
CA THR A 223 -28.65 -7.72 35.50
C THR A 223 -28.42 -6.24 35.17
N THR A 224 -27.74 -5.94 34.07
CA THR A 224 -27.25 -4.57 33.79
C THR A 224 -27.49 -4.20 32.33
N TYR A 225 -27.91 -2.97 32.08
CA TYR A 225 -27.89 -2.32 30.77
C TYR A 225 -26.73 -1.34 30.74
N MET A 226 -26.02 -1.27 29.62
CA MET A 226 -24.93 -0.32 29.43
C MET A 226 -25.33 0.73 28.41
N ASP A 227 -25.28 1.97 28.88
CA ASP A 227 -25.37 3.14 28.04
C ASP A 227 -23.99 3.44 27.46
N TYR A 228 -23.85 3.27 26.16
CA TYR A 228 -22.58 3.46 25.47
C TYR A 228 -22.31 4.93 25.13
N VAL A 229 -23.31 5.82 25.19
CA VAL A 229 -23.09 7.27 25.00
C VAL A 229 -22.47 7.87 26.25
N THR A 230 -22.96 7.46 27.43
CA THR A 230 -22.45 7.95 28.72
C THR A 230 -21.34 7.07 29.30
N ASP A 231 -21.10 5.90 28.71
CA ASP A 231 -20.23 4.85 29.23
C ASP A 231 -20.61 4.43 30.68
N THR A 232 -21.91 4.42 30.99
CA THR A 232 -22.42 4.10 32.34
C THR A 232 -23.24 2.82 32.39
N LYS A 233 -23.21 2.18 33.56
CA LYS A 233 -24.01 0.98 33.86
C LYS A 233 -25.32 1.38 34.53
N THR A 234 -26.44 1.08 33.89
CA THR A 234 -27.78 1.24 34.46
C THR A 234 -28.28 -0.11 34.97
N SER A 235 -28.73 -0.16 36.23
CA SER A 235 -29.27 -1.39 36.83
C SER A 235 -30.68 -1.67 36.30
N ILE A 236 -30.77 -2.27 35.12
CA ILE A 236 -32.03 -2.77 34.53
C ILE A 236 -31.99 -4.29 34.53
N ARG A 237 -32.78 -4.90 35.44
CA ARG A 237 -32.79 -6.35 35.67
C ARG A 237 -33.77 -7.10 34.76
N SER A 238 -34.89 -6.48 34.38
CA SER A 238 -35.88 -7.16 33.54
C SER A 238 -35.52 -6.97 32.07
N LYS A 239 -35.66 -8.04 31.27
CA LYS A 239 -35.48 -7.97 29.81
C LYS A 239 -36.42 -6.95 29.18
N ARG A 240 -37.69 -6.96 29.58
CA ARG A 240 -38.70 -5.99 29.18
C ARG A 240 -38.25 -4.55 29.45
N GLY A 241 -37.69 -4.27 30.64
CA GLY A 241 -37.20 -2.93 30.97
C GLY A 241 -36.02 -2.49 30.11
N LYS A 242 -35.15 -3.42 29.69
CA LYS A 242 -34.06 -3.12 28.75
C LYS A 242 -34.59 -2.75 27.38
N ASN A 243 -35.57 -3.51 26.90
CA ASN A 243 -36.23 -3.23 25.62
C ASN A 243 -36.95 -1.87 25.68
N GLU A 244 -37.75 -1.61 26.73
CA GLU A 244 -38.44 -0.32 26.92
C GLU A 244 -37.44 0.85 26.95
N TYR A 245 -36.34 0.72 27.69
CA TYR A 245 -35.29 1.75 27.75
C TYR A 245 -34.61 2.00 26.39
N PHE A 246 -34.29 0.93 25.66
CA PHE A 246 -33.71 1.02 24.32
C PHE A 246 -34.68 1.70 23.34
N MET A 247 -35.96 1.33 23.36
CA MET A 247 -37.00 1.89 22.48
C MET A 247 -37.34 3.34 22.79
N GLU A 248 -37.31 3.74 24.07
CA GLU A 248 -37.52 5.14 24.46
C GLU A 248 -36.38 6.02 23.96
N ARG A 249 -35.16 5.48 23.94
CA ARG A 249 -33.95 6.19 23.55
C ARG A 249 -33.76 6.27 22.04
N TRP A 250 -34.02 5.17 21.34
CA TRP A 250 -33.78 5.04 19.91
C TRP A 250 -35.11 4.96 19.16
N ASP A 251 -35.35 5.90 18.23
CA ASP A 251 -36.51 5.89 17.35
C ASP A 251 -36.38 4.78 16.29
N VAL A 252 -36.56 3.52 16.66
CA VAL A 252 -36.52 2.37 15.73
C VAL A 252 -37.84 2.19 14.96
N SER A 253 -38.80 3.10 15.11
CA SER A 253 -40.10 3.00 14.43
C SER A 253 -40.01 3.19 12.91
N LYS A 254 -38.90 3.76 12.45
CA LYS A 254 -38.64 4.04 11.03
C LYS A 254 -37.54 3.10 10.51
N PRO A 255 -37.68 2.60 9.27
CA PRO A 255 -36.64 1.82 8.63
C PRO A 255 -35.31 2.58 8.63
N ILE A 256 -34.25 1.89 9.03
CA ILE A 256 -32.90 2.45 9.04
C ILE A 256 -32.35 2.48 7.60
N THR A 257 -31.98 3.69 7.16
CA THR A 257 -31.31 3.96 5.87
C THR A 257 -30.24 5.03 6.06
N PHE A 258 -29.16 4.95 5.31
CA PHE A 258 -28.06 5.92 5.36
C PHE A 258 -27.89 6.60 4.00
N ASN A 259 -27.81 7.93 4.00
CA ASN A 259 -27.31 8.69 2.85
C ASN A 259 -25.94 9.25 3.18
N VAL A 260 -24.95 8.93 2.36
CA VAL A 260 -23.59 9.48 2.43
C VAL A 260 -23.53 10.67 1.48
N GLY A 261 -23.09 11.83 1.99
CA GLY A 261 -22.93 13.03 1.18
C GLY A 261 -21.54 13.16 0.54
N ASP A 262 -21.32 14.25 -0.18
CA ASP A 262 -20.06 14.55 -0.91
C ASP A 262 -18.80 14.63 -0.03
N ASP A 263 -18.98 14.81 1.29
CA ASP A 263 -17.87 14.83 2.24
C ASP A 263 -17.72 13.53 3.05
N TYR A 264 -18.32 12.44 2.56
CA TYR A 264 -18.28 11.09 3.14
C TYR A 264 -18.78 11.02 4.61
N ASP A 265 -19.70 11.91 4.96
CA ASP A 265 -20.41 11.93 6.23
C ASP A 265 -21.88 11.51 6.01
N ILE A 266 -22.51 10.98 7.06
CA ILE A 266 -23.93 10.61 7.05
C ILE A 266 -24.77 11.90 7.06
N THR A 267 -25.66 12.07 6.08
CA THR A 267 -26.41 13.33 5.87
C THR A 267 -27.91 13.23 6.12
N ASN A 268 -28.55 12.08 5.87
CA ASN A 268 -30.02 11.96 5.89
C ASN A 268 -30.56 10.97 6.94
N SER A 269 -29.81 10.76 8.01
CA SER A 269 -30.24 9.87 9.08
C SER A 269 -30.83 10.71 10.21
N ASN A 270 -32.16 10.81 10.24
CA ASN A 270 -32.87 11.45 11.35
C ASN A 270 -32.58 10.77 12.70
N GLN A 271 -32.08 9.52 12.68
CA GLN A 271 -31.77 8.70 13.85
C GLN A 271 -30.31 8.83 14.32
N PHE A 272 -29.36 8.98 13.39
CA PHE A 272 -27.92 8.95 13.63
C PHE A 272 -27.21 10.09 12.89
N LYS A 273 -26.55 10.97 13.63
CA LYS A 273 -25.77 12.11 13.14
C LYS A 273 -24.32 11.75 12.85
N SER A 274 -23.85 10.61 13.35
CA SER A 274 -22.45 10.20 13.20
C SER A 274 -22.28 8.68 13.24
N GLY A 275 -21.16 8.20 12.72
CA GLY A 275 -20.78 6.78 12.85
C GLY A 275 -20.61 6.33 14.30
N THR A 276 -20.27 7.22 15.23
CA THR A 276 -20.19 6.91 16.67
C THR A 276 -21.57 6.64 17.25
N GLU A 277 -22.59 7.43 16.88
CA GLU A 277 -23.98 7.19 17.32
C GLU A 277 -24.50 5.86 16.76
N LEU A 278 -24.23 5.56 15.49
CA LEU A 278 -24.57 4.27 14.88
C LEU A 278 -23.88 3.10 15.61
N PHE A 279 -22.58 3.22 15.88
CA PHE A 279 -21.81 2.20 16.59
C PHE A 279 -22.39 1.93 17.99
N THR A 280 -22.68 3.00 18.73
CA THR A 280 -23.30 2.93 20.06
C THR A 280 -24.67 2.27 19.99
N PHE A 281 -25.53 2.69 19.05
CA PHE A 281 -26.84 2.10 18.83
C PHE A 281 -26.77 0.58 18.61
N LEU A 282 -25.88 0.11 17.74
CA LEU A 282 -25.79 -1.32 17.42
C LEU A 282 -25.24 -2.16 18.57
N ASN A 283 -24.33 -1.61 19.38
CA ASN A 283 -23.89 -2.26 20.60
C ASN A 283 -25.00 -2.33 21.66
N GLU A 284 -25.79 -1.27 21.80
CA GLU A 284 -26.98 -1.26 22.66
C GLU A 284 -28.07 -2.23 22.16
N ALA A 285 -28.26 -2.32 20.84
CA ALA A 285 -29.15 -3.30 20.21
C ALA A 285 -28.69 -4.75 20.48
N GLY A 286 -27.40 -4.95 20.81
CA GLY A 286 -26.84 -6.20 21.29
C GLY A 286 -27.38 -6.67 22.64
N GLN A 287 -27.97 -5.76 23.43
CA GLN A 287 -28.41 -6.01 24.81
C GLN A 287 -29.92 -6.28 24.94
N VAL A 288 -30.67 -6.15 23.84
CA VAL A 288 -32.14 -6.33 23.78
C VAL A 288 -32.52 -7.61 23.05
N GLU A 289 -33.76 -8.07 23.23
CA GLU A 289 -34.24 -9.29 22.58
C GLU A 289 -34.49 -9.08 21.08
N CYS A 290 -34.05 -10.05 20.25
CA CYS A 290 -34.13 -9.96 18.80
C CYS A 290 -35.56 -9.78 18.26
N GLU A 291 -36.59 -10.26 18.97
CA GLU A 291 -38.00 -10.13 18.58
C GLU A 291 -38.48 -8.67 18.48
N TYR A 292 -37.74 -7.73 19.08
CA TYR A 292 -38.04 -6.30 19.06
C TYR A 292 -37.25 -5.54 18.00
N LEU A 293 -36.32 -6.21 17.29
CA LEU A 293 -35.49 -5.60 16.27
C LEU A 293 -36.02 -5.94 14.89
N ASP A 294 -36.08 -4.94 14.00
CA ASP A 294 -36.42 -5.19 12.61
C ASP A 294 -35.27 -5.91 11.87
N GLU A 295 -35.59 -6.47 10.69
CA GLU A 295 -34.63 -7.23 9.88
C GLU A 295 -33.39 -6.39 9.51
N ARG A 296 -33.56 -5.08 9.30
CA ARG A 296 -32.46 -4.17 8.96
C ARG A 296 -31.50 -3.98 10.14
N THR A 297 -32.04 -3.84 11.35
CA THR A 297 -31.26 -3.70 12.58
C THR A 297 -30.52 -5.00 12.86
N LEU A 298 -31.16 -6.16 12.66
CA LEU A 298 -30.50 -7.45 12.77
C LEU A 298 -29.36 -7.60 11.75
N TYR A 299 -29.57 -7.17 10.50
CA TYR A 299 -28.52 -7.17 9.48
C TYR A 299 -27.36 -6.21 9.82
N LEU A 300 -27.65 -5.00 10.29
CA LEU A 300 -26.63 -4.05 10.75
C LEU A 300 -25.82 -4.60 11.93
N ARG A 301 -26.45 -5.35 12.83
CA ARG A 301 -25.74 -6.08 13.90
C ARG A 301 -24.81 -7.15 13.33
N GLN A 302 -25.22 -7.88 12.30
CA GLN A 302 -24.33 -8.83 11.61
C GLN A 302 -23.12 -8.11 11.00
N LEU A 303 -23.30 -6.91 10.43
CA LEU A 303 -22.19 -6.10 9.92
C LEU A 303 -21.27 -5.59 11.04
N LEU A 304 -21.80 -5.30 12.24
CA LEU A 304 -20.99 -4.97 13.41
C LEU A 304 -20.11 -6.16 13.83
N GLU A 305 -20.68 -7.37 13.92
CA GLU A 305 -19.93 -8.59 14.26
C GLU A 305 -18.88 -8.94 13.19
N LEU A 306 -19.21 -8.72 11.91
CA LEU A 306 -18.24 -8.80 10.81
C LEU A 306 -17.10 -7.81 11.04
N THR A 307 -17.40 -6.55 11.35
CA THR A 307 -16.39 -5.51 11.63
C THR A 307 -15.48 -5.93 12.78
N TYR A 308 -16.02 -6.44 13.88
CA TYR A 308 -15.24 -6.97 15.00
C TYR A 308 -14.35 -8.15 14.59
N SER A 309 -14.87 -9.06 13.77
CA SER A 309 -14.11 -10.20 13.27
C SER A 309 -12.93 -9.73 12.41
N LEU A 310 -13.15 -8.75 11.53
CA LEU A 310 -12.09 -8.19 10.68
C LEU A 310 -11.02 -7.50 11.53
N VAL A 311 -11.39 -6.72 12.55
CA VAL A 311 -10.42 -6.07 13.45
C VAL A 311 -9.58 -7.09 14.21
N LYS A 312 -10.20 -8.14 14.77
CA LYS A 312 -9.50 -9.20 15.50
C LYS A 312 -8.48 -9.97 14.67
N HIS A 313 -8.70 -10.05 13.35
CA HIS A 313 -7.82 -10.72 12.40
C HIS A 313 -6.97 -9.73 11.58
N ASN A 314 -6.87 -8.47 12.01
CA ASN A 314 -6.15 -7.41 11.31
C ASN A 314 -6.51 -7.33 9.80
N SER A 315 -7.74 -7.73 9.46
CA SER A 315 -8.23 -7.95 8.10
C SER A 315 -8.95 -6.72 7.54
N VAL A 316 -8.50 -5.54 7.96
CA VAL A 316 -8.90 -4.25 7.44
C VAL A 316 -7.66 -3.48 7.01
N MET A 317 -7.81 -2.66 5.98
CA MET A 317 -6.77 -1.78 5.48
C MET A 317 -7.27 -0.33 5.44
N PRO A 318 -6.38 0.65 5.64
CA PRO A 318 -6.72 2.05 5.48
C PRO A 318 -6.76 2.41 3.99
N GLU A 319 -7.73 3.22 3.62
CA GLU A 319 -7.92 3.79 2.29
C GLU A 319 -7.95 5.31 2.36
N ILE A 320 -6.95 5.97 1.78
CA ILE A 320 -6.91 7.44 1.71
C ILE A 320 -7.57 7.93 0.42
N PHE A 321 -8.41 8.96 0.56
CA PHE A 321 -9.10 9.60 -0.56
C PHE A 321 -9.31 11.09 -0.31
N LYS A 322 -9.68 11.83 -1.36
CA LYS A 322 -10.02 13.24 -1.31
C LYS A 322 -11.45 13.47 -1.80
N THR A 323 -12.10 14.44 -1.17
CA THR A 323 -13.32 15.09 -1.64
C THR A 323 -12.94 16.46 -2.22
N ASP A 324 -13.91 17.23 -2.69
CA ASP A 324 -13.67 18.59 -3.16
C ASP A 324 -13.10 19.50 -2.07
N THR A 325 -13.44 19.21 -0.81
CA THR A 325 -13.16 20.10 0.33
C THR A 325 -12.18 19.53 1.34
N SER A 326 -11.91 18.22 1.34
CA SER A 326 -11.06 17.62 2.37
C SER A 326 -10.42 16.29 1.98
N TYR A 327 -9.43 15.87 2.78
CA TYR A 327 -8.79 14.56 2.71
C TYR A 327 -9.28 13.68 3.85
N HIS A 328 -9.44 12.40 3.55
CA HIS A 328 -10.00 11.40 4.45
C HIS A 328 -9.19 10.12 4.43
N ILE A 329 -9.19 9.38 5.54
CA ILE A 329 -8.87 7.95 5.56
C ILE A 329 -10.11 7.22 6.04
N ARG A 330 -10.50 6.17 5.32
CA ARG A 330 -11.48 5.19 5.78
C ARG A 330 -10.81 3.83 5.99
N TRP A 331 -11.41 3.00 6.83
CA TRP A 331 -10.98 1.62 7.02
C TRP A 331 -11.93 0.69 6.28
N ILE A 332 -11.42 -0.15 5.42
CA ILE A 332 -12.19 -1.11 4.62
C ILE A 332 -11.62 -2.51 4.80
N PRO A 333 -12.35 -3.58 4.44
CA PRO A 333 -11.77 -4.93 4.44
C PRO A 333 -10.48 -4.99 3.61
N SER A 334 -9.51 -5.82 4.03
CA SER A 334 -8.24 -6.01 3.35
C SER A 334 -8.40 -6.77 2.03
N PHE A 335 -8.78 -6.06 0.97
CA PHE A 335 -9.08 -6.65 -0.32
C PHE A 335 -7.86 -7.17 -1.09
N TYR A 336 -6.65 -6.97 -0.56
CA TYR A 336 -5.50 -7.72 -1.04
C TYR A 336 -5.52 -9.21 -0.64
N SER A 337 -6.45 -9.63 0.22
CA SER A 337 -6.68 -11.04 0.59
C SER A 337 -7.98 -11.57 -0.01
N SER A 338 -7.90 -12.58 -0.88
CA SER A 338 -9.08 -13.25 -1.45
C SER A 338 -9.96 -13.87 -0.36
N ASN A 339 -9.36 -14.38 0.71
CA ASN A 339 -10.06 -14.96 1.85
C ASN A 339 -10.95 -13.92 2.55
N VAL A 340 -10.44 -12.68 2.71
CA VAL A 340 -11.22 -11.57 3.29
C VAL A 340 -12.37 -11.17 2.36
N ILE A 341 -12.13 -11.08 1.04
CA ILE A 341 -13.19 -10.80 0.05
C ILE A 341 -14.30 -11.85 0.15
N ASN A 342 -13.95 -13.13 0.12
CA ASN A 342 -14.91 -14.23 0.21
C ASN A 342 -15.67 -14.27 1.53
N TYR A 343 -14.98 -13.94 2.63
CA TYR A 343 -15.63 -13.82 3.93
C TYR A 343 -16.71 -12.72 3.92
N CYS A 344 -16.42 -11.56 3.31
CA CYS A 344 -17.35 -10.44 3.20
C CYS A 344 -18.53 -10.73 2.25
N ARG A 345 -18.31 -11.51 1.18
CA ARG A 345 -19.35 -11.86 0.19
C ARG A 345 -20.61 -12.48 0.81
N LYS A 346 -20.46 -13.23 1.90
CA LYS A 346 -21.60 -13.82 2.66
C LYS A 346 -22.62 -12.80 3.13
N TYR A 347 -22.22 -11.54 3.26
CA TYR A 347 -23.05 -10.44 3.72
C TYR A 347 -23.64 -9.63 2.55
N TYR A 348 -23.10 -9.77 1.34
CA TYR A 348 -23.54 -8.99 0.18
C TYR A 348 -24.94 -9.40 -0.25
N ASP A 349 -25.22 -10.70 -0.34
CA ASP A 349 -26.50 -11.21 -0.85
C ASP A 349 -27.70 -10.76 0.00
N ASN A 350 -27.49 -10.72 1.33
CA ASN A 350 -28.49 -10.32 2.31
C ASN A 350 -28.57 -8.81 2.54
N CYS A 351 -27.75 -8.02 1.85
CA CYS A 351 -27.79 -6.56 1.96
C CYS A 351 -29.11 -6.03 1.37
N PRO A 352 -29.87 -5.20 2.11
CA PRO A 352 -31.00 -4.45 1.52
C PRO A 352 -30.51 -3.53 0.40
N ASP A 353 -31.27 -3.41 -0.68
CA ASP A 353 -30.87 -2.64 -1.88
C ASP A 353 -30.73 -1.14 -1.62
N ASP A 354 -31.35 -0.61 -0.57
CA ASP A 354 -31.44 0.81 -0.22
C ASP A 354 -30.85 1.12 1.16
N LEU A 355 -30.05 0.21 1.74
CA LEU A 355 -29.47 0.43 3.06
C LEU A 355 -28.56 1.66 3.08
N VAL A 356 -27.72 1.80 2.05
CA VAL A 356 -26.82 2.94 1.86
C VAL A 356 -27.01 3.54 0.47
N THR A 357 -27.21 4.84 0.46
CA THR A 357 -27.29 5.67 -0.74
C THR A 357 -26.15 6.69 -0.76
N PHE A 358 -25.71 7.08 -1.95
CA PHE A 358 -24.83 8.21 -2.16
C PHE A 358 -25.57 9.25 -2.99
N ASN A 359 -25.72 10.47 -2.46
CA ASN A 359 -26.53 11.51 -3.09
C ASN A 359 -27.95 11.03 -3.50
N ASN A 360 -28.55 10.19 -2.65
CA ASN A 360 -29.84 9.52 -2.84
C ASN A 360 -29.90 8.46 -3.95
N GLU A 361 -28.77 8.07 -4.53
CA GLU A 361 -28.68 6.93 -5.45
C GLU A 361 -28.25 5.68 -4.70
N ALA A 362 -28.94 4.56 -4.93
CA ALA A 362 -28.59 3.28 -4.33
C ALA A 362 -27.26 2.78 -4.87
N LEU A 363 -26.38 2.34 -3.95
CA LEU A 363 -25.10 1.75 -4.32
C LEU A 363 -25.25 0.24 -4.54
N THR A 364 -24.26 -0.39 -5.15
CA THR A 364 -24.23 -1.87 -5.23
C THR A 364 -24.19 -2.47 -3.82
N LYS A 365 -24.79 -3.64 -3.61
CA LYS A 365 -24.81 -4.32 -2.30
C LYS A 365 -23.41 -4.46 -1.68
N GLU A 366 -22.42 -4.79 -2.50
CA GLU A 366 -21.01 -4.81 -2.11
C GLU A 366 -20.57 -3.46 -1.53
N ASN A 367 -20.77 -2.37 -2.26
CA ASN A 367 -20.42 -1.03 -1.80
C ASN A 367 -21.14 -0.64 -0.51
N GLN A 368 -22.43 -0.97 -0.39
CA GLN A 368 -23.20 -0.69 0.81
C GLN A 368 -22.54 -1.38 2.02
N VAL A 369 -22.17 -2.65 1.90
CA VAL A 369 -21.46 -3.38 2.97
C VAL A 369 -20.10 -2.76 3.29
N VAL A 370 -19.29 -2.43 2.28
CA VAL A 370 -17.96 -1.81 2.49
C VAL A 370 -18.07 -0.46 3.19
N ILE A 371 -19.02 0.37 2.78
CA ILE A 371 -19.28 1.68 3.40
C ILE A 371 -19.77 1.50 4.83
N MET A 372 -20.67 0.54 5.08
CA MET A 372 -21.14 0.28 6.44
C MET A 372 -20.01 -0.19 7.35
N ILE A 373 -19.15 -1.11 6.91
CA ILE A 373 -17.94 -1.51 7.66
C ILE A 373 -17.06 -0.28 7.92
N SER A 374 -16.86 0.57 6.93
CA SER A 374 -16.09 1.81 7.07
C SER A 374 -16.69 2.80 8.08
N LEU A 375 -18.01 2.97 8.10
CA LEU A 375 -18.71 3.84 9.05
C LEU A 375 -18.66 3.26 10.47
N LEU A 376 -18.81 1.94 10.61
CA LEU A 376 -18.69 1.24 11.89
C LEU A 376 -17.27 1.30 12.44
N MET A 377 -16.26 1.12 11.59
CA MET A 377 -14.85 1.33 11.95
C MET A 377 -14.59 2.75 12.42
N LYS A 378 -15.07 3.76 11.68
CA LYS A 378 -14.97 5.18 12.09
C LYS A 378 -15.65 5.41 13.45
N GLY A 379 -16.82 4.82 13.67
CA GLY A 379 -17.55 4.88 14.93
C GLY A 379 -16.80 4.26 16.10
N LEU A 380 -16.32 3.02 15.92
CA LEU A 380 -15.53 2.26 16.90
C LEU A 380 -14.24 3.00 17.27
N ILE A 381 -13.46 3.44 16.28
CA ILE A 381 -12.20 4.16 16.53
C ILE A 381 -12.47 5.44 17.31
N ARG A 382 -13.45 6.24 16.91
CA ARG A 382 -13.79 7.47 17.65
C ARG A 382 -14.25 7.19 19.07
N TYR A 383 -15.11 6.19 19.25
CA TYR A 383 -15.56 5.78 20.59
C TYR A 383 -14.38 5.40 21.48
N VAL A 384 -13.47 4.56 21.00
CA VAL A 384 -12.28 4.11 21.76
C VAL A 384 -11.34 5.28 22.07
N ILE A 385 -11.07 6.15 21.10
CA ILE A 385 -10.19 7.31 21.25
C ILE A 385 -10.76 8.30 22.28
N ASP A 386 -12.05 8.63 22.19
CA ASP A 386 -12.71 9.58 23.08
C ASP A 386 -12.80 9.00 24.51
N LYS A 387 -13.20 7.73 24.64
CA LYS A 387 -13.29 7.02 25.94
C LYS A 387 -11.95 6.98 26.67
N ASN A 388 -10.87 6.67 25.95
CA ASN A 388 -9.53 6.56 26.53
C ASN A 388 -8.78 7.90 26.56
N ASN A 389 -9.41 9.01 26.15
CA ASN A 389 -8.81 10.35 26.07
C ASN A 389 -7.49 10.39 25.26
N VAL A 390 -7.38 9.57 24.20
CA VAL A 390 -6.16 9.47 23.39
C VAL A 390 -6.05 10.69 22.49
N ARG A 391 -5.02 11.52 22.69
CA ARG A 391 -4.81 12.76 21.89
C ARG A 391 -3.81 12.61 20.76
N SER A 392 -2.90 11.63 20.87
CA SER A 392 -1.85 11.31 19.91
C SER A 392 -1.23 9.95 20.29
N PHE A 393 -0.54 9.32 19.34
CA PHE A 393 0.42 8.25 19.62
C PHE A 393 1.86 8.78 19.48
N GLU A 394 2.82 8.05 20.04
CA GLU A 394 4.22 8.46 20.03
C GLU A 394 4.76 8.54 18.59
N ASN A 395 5.57 9.56 18.30
CA ASN A 395 6.25 9.73 17.00
C ASN A 395 5.32 9.92 15.78
N ILE A 396 4.05 10.31 15.97
CA ILE A 396 3.11 10.55 14.88
C ILE A 396 2.73 12.03 14.76
N PRO A 397 2.82 12.63 13.56
CA PRO A 397 2.27 13.95 13.31
C PRO A 397 0.76 14.00 13.62
N ASN A 398 0.30 15.05 14.28
CA ASN A 398 -1.12 15.26 14.61
C ASN A 398 -2.04 15.19 13.38
N THR A 399 -1.57 15.61 12.21
CA THR A 399 -2.31 15.51 10.93
C THR A 399 -2.55 14.06 10.52
N THR A 400 -1.51 13.23 10.59
CA THR A 400 -1.58 11.78 10.33
C THR A 400 -2.50 11.10 11.33
N PHE A 401 -2.31 11.35 12.64
CA PHE A 401 -3.17 10.82 13.70
C PHE A 401 -4.65 11.15 13.46
N LYS A 402 -4.96 12.41 13.10
CA LYS A 402 -6.34 12.83 12.80
C LYS A 402 -6.96 12.01 11.67
N LEU A 403 -6.25 11.82 10.56
CA LEU A 403 -6.76 11.06 9.43
C LEU A 403 -7.08 9.60 9.82
N PHE A 404 -6.12 8.89 10.44
CA PHE A 404 -6.32 7.49 10.82
C PHE A 404 -7.39 7.29 11.91
N THR A 405 -7.68 8.32 12.71
CA THR A 405 -8.74 8.32 13.72
C THR A 405 -10.10 8.84 13.19
N GLY A 406 -10.24 8.96 11.87
CA GLY A 406 -11.51 9.29 11.21
C GLY A 406 -11.85 10.78 11.17
N LYS A 407 -10.89 11.67 11.47
CA LYS A 407 -11.03 13.13 11.27
C LYS A 407 -10.50 13.51 9.89
N LYS A 408 -11.24 14.37 9.19
CA LYS A 408 -10.85 14.92 7.88
C LYS A 408 -9.89 16.09 7.99
N LEU A 409 -9.05 16.28 6.98
CA LEU A 409 -8.20 17.47 6.83
C LEU A 409 -8.74 18.34 5.71
N LYS A 410 -9.17 19.57 6.02
CA LYS A 410 -9.66 20.51 5.01
C LYS A 410 -8.58 20.83 3.99
N ASN A 411 -8.95 20.87 2.71
CA ASN A 411 -8.07 21.19 1.60
C ASN A 411 -7.84 22.71 1.51
N GLU A 412 -7.13 23.27 2.50
CA GLU A 412 -6.79 24.70 2.55
C GLU A 412 -5.47 24.94 1.78
N ASN A 413 -5.55 25.46 0.56
CA ASN A 413 -4.39 25.87 -0.26
C ASN A 413 -3.26 24.82 -0.34
N ASN A 414 -3.60 23.55 -0.54
CA ASN A 414 -2.64 22.44 -0.62
C ASN A 414 -1.74 22.27 0.64
N LYS A 415 -2.10 22.87 1.78
CA LYS A 415 -1.32 22.83 3.03
C LYS A 415 -0.94 21.42 3.48
N TYR A 416 -1.81 20.45 3.24
CA TYR A 416 -1.62 19.06 3.66
C TYR A 416 -1.21 18.13 2.51
N GLN A 417 -1.01 18.65 1.30
CA GLN A 417 -0.76 17.83 0.11
C GLN A 417 0.45 16.90 0.29
N SER A 418 1.59 17.42 0.75
CA SER A 418 2.79 16.58 0.95
C SER A 418 2.60 15.52 2.05
N THR A 419 1.83 15.83 3.10
CA THR A 419 1.52 14.86 4.16
C THR A 419 0.66 13.73 3.59
N VAL A 420 -0.37 14.08 2.82
CA VAL A 420 -1.28 13.13 2.18
C VAL A 420 -0.52 12.28 1.16
N GLU A 421 0.34 12.87 0.33
CA GLU A 421 1.17 12.13 -0.63
C GLU A 421 2.11 11.14 0.06
N ASN A 422 2.70 11.53 1.20
CA ASN A 422 3.54 10.63 2.00
C ASN A 422 2.73 9.48 2.59
N ILE A 423 1.54 9.76 3.15
CA ILE A 423 0.65 8.72 3.66
C ILE A 423 0.23 7.78 2.51
N GLN A 424 -0.23 8.32 1.39
CA GLN A 424 -0.62 7.55 0.20
C GLN A 424 0.53 6.68 -0.30
N ARG A 425 1.77 7.18 -0.31
CA ARG A 425 2.94 6.38 -0.70
C ARG A 425 3.13 5.18 0.22
N GLN A 426 2.94 5.35 1.53
CA GLN A 426 3.05 4.25 2.48
C GLN A 426 1.89 3.29 2.39
N LEU A 427 0.66 3.79 2.20
CA LEU A 427 -0.52 2.95 2.05
C LEU A 427 -0.61 2.27 0.68
N SER A 428 0.18 2.70 -0.31
CA SER A 428 0.23 2.08 -1.64
C SER A 428 0.51 0.57 -1.58
N ALA A 429 1.13 0.10 -0.50
CA ALA A 429 1.32 -1.30 -0.19
C ALA A 429 0.06 -2.14 -0.16
N PHE A 430 -1.06 -1.55 0.26
CA PHE A 430 -2.32 -2.26 0.41
C PHE A 430 -3.16 -2.29 -0.87
N TYR A 431 -2.89 -1.42 -1.86
CA TYR A 431 -3.74 -1.25 -3.05
C TYR A 431 -3.27 -2.07 -4.27
N LEU A 432 -2.30 -2.98 -4.11
CA LEU A 432 -1.75 -3.76 -5.22
C LEU A 432 -2.79 -4.65 -5.94
N ASN A 433 -3.85 -5.06 -5.25
CA ASN A 433 -4.90 -5.95 -5.80
C ASN A 433 -6.10 -5.22 -6.41
N GLU A 434 -6.12 -3.88 -6.43
CA GLU A 434 -7.15 -3.12 -7.16
C GLU A 434 -6.94 -3.10 -8.68
N LEU A 435 -5.82 -3.67 -9.10
CA LEU A 435 -5.55 -4.00 -10.47
C LEU A 435 -6.54 -5.10 -10.89
N GLU A 436 -7.58 -4.77 -11.68
CA GLU A 436 -8.54 -5.81 -12.18
C GLU A 436 -7.83 -6.92 -12.98
N TYR A 437 -6.59 -6.69 -13.37
CA TYR A 437 -5.79 -7.64 -14.11
C TYR A 437 -4.52 -7.94 -13.32
N SER A 438 -4.11 -9.21 -13.31
CA SER A 438 -2.76 -9.53 -12.87
C SER A 438 -1.81 -9.06 -13.98
N TYR A 439 -0.93 -8.14 -13.63
CA TYR A 439 0.10 -7.68 -14.55
C TYR A 439 1.36 -8.47 -14.27
N ALA A 440 2.01 -8.92 -15.33
CA ALA A 440 3.34 -9.48 -15.20
C ALA A 440 4.33 -8.60 -15.94
N MET A 441 5.46 -8.38 -15.29
CA MET A 441 6.61 -7.77 -15.91
C MET A 441 7.27 -8.82 -16.80
N PHE A 442 7.28 -8.58 -18.10
CA PHE A 442 8.12 -9.30 -19.04
C PHE A 442 9.34 -8.44 -19.31
N ILE A 443 10.51 -9.02 -19.09
CA ILE A 443 11.78 -8.43 -19.50
C ILE A 443 12.18 -9.18 -20.75
N ASP A 444 12.08 -8.54 -21.90
CA ASP A 444 12.51 -9.17 -23.15
C ASP A 444 14.04 -9.26 -23.22
N ASP A 445 14.55 -9.75 -24.34
CA ASP A 445 15.99 -9.96 -24.52
C ASP A 445 16.76 -8.65 -24.68
N SER A 446 16.11 -7.52 -24.94
CA SER A 446 16.73 -6.18 -24.90
C SER A 446 16.71 -5.51 -23.52
N LEU A 447 16.26 -6.23 -22.48
CA LEU A 447 15.89 -5.65 -21.18
C LEU A 447 14.74 -4.63 -21.26
N ASP A 448 13.97 -4.64 -22.35
CA ASP A 448 12.77 -3.82 -22.45
C ASP A 448 11.69 -4.42 -21.56
N ILE A 449 11.17 -3.57 -20.68
CA ILE A 449 10.12 -3.95 -19.74
C ILE A 449 8.77 -3.81 -20.45
N GLU A 450 8.20 -4.95 -20.84
CA GLU A 450 6.83 -5.03 -21.31
C GLU A 450 5.91 -5.45 -20.16
N ILE A 451 4.92 -4.61 -19.84
CA ILE A 451 3.86 -5.01 -18.91
C ILE A 451 2.82 -5.78 -19.71
N ARG A 452 2.66 -7.07 -19.44
CA ARG A 452 1.59 -7.87 -20.07
C ARG A 452 0.44 -8.13 -19.10
N ILE A 453 -0.75 -8.25 -19.67
CA ILE A 453 -2.00 -8.46 -18.96
C ILE A 453 -2.28 -9.96 -18.90
N LYS A 454 -2.38 -10.52 -17.70
CA LYS A 454 -2.76 -11.92 -17.50
C LYS A 454 -4.28 -12.05 -17.48
N GLU A 455 -4.80 -12.87 -18.38
CA GLU A 455 -6.22 -13.18 -18.53
C GLU A 455 -6.37 -14.68 -18.84
N ASP A 456 -7.15 -15.40 -18.02
CA ASP A 456 -7.42 -16.84 -18.17
C ASP A 456 -6.16 -17.71 -18.32
N GLY A 457 -5.08 -17.36 -17.62
CA GLY A 457 -3.81 -18.11 -17.66
C GLY A 457 -2.89 -17.77 -18.84
N HIS A 458 -3.32 -16.89 -19.75
CA HIS A 458 -2.51 -16.39 -20.86
C HIS A 458 -2.09 -14.93 -20.62
N TYR A 459 -0.95 -14.55 -21.21
CA TYR A 459 -0.45 -13.18 -21.16
C TYR A 459 -0.67 -12.50 -22.50
N LYS A 460 -1.37 -11.37 -22.49
CA LYS A 460 -1.63 -10.54 -23.67
C LYS A 460 -0.75 -9.29 -23.63
N SER A 461 -0.23 -8.92 -24.79
CA SER A 461 0.50 -7.64 -24.94
C SER A 461 -0.46 -6.48 -24.68
N ILE A 462 0.08 -5.32 -24.28
CA ILE A 462 -0.66 -4.06 -24.20
C ILE A 462 -1.39 -3.76 -25.51
N SER A 463 -0.75 -4.08 -26.63
CA SER A 463 -1.32 -3.85 -27.97
C SER A 463 -2.58 -4.68 -28.24
N GLU A 464 -2.80 -5.73 -27.46
CA GLU A 464 -3.93 -6.67 -27.57
C GLU A 464 -4.99 -6.43 -26.47
N ALA A 465 -4.76 -5.44 -25.60
CA ALA A 465 -5.63 -5.12 -24.49
C ALA A 465 -6.94 -4.47 -24.98
N SER A 466 -8.06 -4.92 -24.42
CA SER A 466 -9.37 -4.28 -24.59
C SER A 466 -9.37 -2.83 -24.08
N VAL A 467 -10.34 -2.03 -24.51
CA VAL A 467 -10.48 -0.63 -24.07
C VAL A 467 -10.54 -0.50 -22.55
N ASP A 468 -11.20 -1.42 -21.85
CA ASP A 468 -11.30 -1.38 -20.39
C ASP A 468 -10.01 -1.87 -19.71
N GLN A 469 -9.32 -2.85 -20.28
CA GLN A 469 -7.94 -3.22 -19.90
C GLN A 469 -6.97 -2.05 -20.06
N LEU A 470 -7.03 -1.34 -21.18
CA LEU A 470 -6.23 -0.15 -21.46
C LEU A 470 -6.61 1.01 -20.54
N LYS A 471 -7.87 1.18 -20.13
CA LYS A 471 -8.26 2.19 -19.12
C LYS A 471 -7.69 1.87 -17.75
N ASN A 472 -7.69 0.61 -17.33
CA ASN A 472 -7.04 0.20 -16.08
C ASN A 472 -5.53 0.28 -16.14
N MET A 473 -4.96 -0.14 -17.25
CA MET A 473 -3.54 -0.03 -17.49
C MET A 473 -3.14 1.44 -17.62
N LYS A 474 -4.02 2.33 -18.10
CA LYS A 474 -3.86 3.79 -18.01
C LYS A 474 -3.91 4.27 -16.57
N LYS A 475 -4.68 3.68 -15.65
CA LYS A 475 -4.54 3.98 -14.21
C LYS A 475 -3.16 3.60 -13.68
N VAL A 476 -2.61 2.46 -14.13
CA VAL A 476 -1.22 2.04 -13.90
C VAL A 476 -0.23 2.97 -14.62
N TYR A 477 -0.51 3.44 -15.82
CA TYR A 477 0.37 4.32 -16.60
C TYR A 477 0.35 5.76 -16.09
N ASP A 478 -0.79 6.22 -15.56
CA ASP A 478 -0.99 7.49 -14.86
C ASP A 478 -0.34 7.43 -13.45
N LEU A 479 -0.22 6.23 -12.85
CA LEU A 479 0.72 5.96 -11.75
C LEU A 479 2.18 6.18 -12.21
N PHE A 480 2.52 5.99 -13.48
CA PHE A 480 3.88 6.09 -14.01
C PHE A 480 4.21 7.37 -14.82
N THR A 481 3.26 8.25 -15.13
CA THR A 481 3.54 9.46 -15.95
C THR A 481 2.51 10.58 -15.77
N TYR A 482 2.89 11.69 -15.11
CA TYR A 482 2.33 13.02 -15.39
C TYR A 482 3.32 14.15 -15.03
N TYR A 483 4.01 14.70 -16.03
CA TYR A 483 4.44 16.10 -16.04
C TYR A 483 4.03 16.71 -17.38
N LYS A 484 3.18 17.74 -17.34
CA LYS A 484 3.08 18.73 -18.42
C LYS A 484 4.37 19.54 -18.42
N ILE A 485 5.17 19.41 -19.48
CA ILE A 485 6.23 20.38 -19.77
C ILE A 485 5.53 21.63 -20.31
N GLU A 486 5.34 22.65 -19.48
CA GLU A 486 5.14 24.00 -19.99
C GLU A 486 6.42 24.45 -20.67
N ASN A 487 6.37 24.56 -21.99
CA ASN A 487 7.46 25.08 -22.79
C ASN A 487 7.52 26.61 -22.59
N LYS A 488 8.26 27.07 -21.57
CA LYS A 488 8.64 28.48 -21.45
C LYS A 488 9.78 28.77 -22.42
N ASN A 489 9.42 28.86 -23.70
CA ASN A 489 10.13 29.68 -24.67
C ASN A 489 9.20 30.83 -25.08
N LYS A 490 9.43 32.01 -24.49
CA LYS A 490 9.18 33.27 -25.17
C LYS A 490 10.41 34.16 -25.02
N HIS A 491 11.02 34.41 -26.18
CA HIS A 491 11.99 35.44 -26.49
C HIS A 491 11.81 36.72 -25.67
N TYR A 492 12.90 37.25 -25.13
CA TYR A 492 13.64 38.38 -25.72
C TYR A 492 15.12 38.31 -25.31
#